data_AF-A0A6L7ZUB7-F1
#
_entry.id   AF-A0A6L7ZUB7-F1
#
_cell.length_a   1.000
_cell.length_b   1.000
_cell.length_c   1.000
_cell.angle_alpha   90.00
_cell.angle_beta   90.00
_cell.angle_gamma   90.00
#
_symmetry.space_group_name_H-M   'P 1'
#
loop_
_entity.id
_entity.type
_entity.pdbx_description
1 polymer ?
#
loop_
_entity_poly.entity_id
_entity_poly.type
_entity_poly.pdbx_seq_one_letter_code
_entity_poly.pdbx_strand_id
1 'polypeptide(L)'
;ATLMLGRVVRPRYGAHPRLAIQGPLEARLHHADLTVLGGLNEGAWPPEAPVDPWMSRPMRLQFGLPSPERRTGLSAHDFAQAFCAPEVLVTRSEKVEGSPAVASRWLQRLDTVLEGALDAETLAGIRERDGALVALARQLDRPARVVSCARPQPRPPVAARPRRLSVTQIERWLRDPYTIYARHILRLRPLDEIDADPGALERGIILHDVFEAFVRDHPAGPLPPDALPKLLALGRARFMDLAHAPGVAALWWPRFERAAEAFVARETVRRPAIRSSHVEVDGRIEIPAPAGPFTLTGKADRIDLKHGGGAEILDYKTGSLPKVKDVAAGFNPQLALEGLMLRRGGFADVPETADAADLTYWQLSGGRTPLETRPAAGKIPAAELIEEAEAGLARLVAAFDDPARAYAARPASAWALAYNDYEHLARIREWALAEADP
;
A
#
# COMPACT_ATOMS: atom_id res chain seq x y z
N ALA A 1 4.04 -12.01 -6.52
CA ALA A 1 3.12 -13.11 -6.17
C ALA A 1 3.32 -14.25 -7.16
N THR A 2 3.90 -15.37 -6.73
CA THR A 2 4.19 -16.51 -7.60
C THR A 2 3.84 -17.80 -6.88
N LEU A 3 2.54 -17.97 -6.66
CA LEU A 3 1.92 -19.07 -5.90
C LEU A 3 2.16 -20.48 -6.48
N MET A 4 2.75 -20.56 -7.68
CA MET A 4 2.95 -21.81 -8.43
C MET A 4 4.41 -22.10 -8.77
N LEU A 5 5.37 -21.32 -8.25
CA LEU A 5 6.79 -21.53 -8.53
C LEU A 5 7.23 -22.88 -7.93
N GLY A 6 7.41 -23.90 -8.77
CA GLY A 6 7.82 -25.27 -8.38
C GLY A 6 6.74 -26.35 -8.45
N ARG A 7 5.46 -26.04 -8.72
CA ARG A 7 4.43 -27.06 -8.94
C ARG A 7 4.34 -27.41 -10.43
N VAL A 8 4.77 -28.63 -10.79
CA VAL A 8 4.58 -29.16 -12.15
C VAL A 8 3.09 -29.46 -12.37
N VAL A 9 2.38 -28.53 -13.00
CA VAL A 9 1.00 -28.75 -13.44
C VAL A 9 1.04 -29.55 -14.74
N ARG A 10 0.65 -30.82 -14.67
CA ARG A 10 0.47 -31.63 -15.89
C ARG A 10 -0.84 -31.21 -16.57
N PRO A 11 -0.82 -30.87 -17.88
CA PRO A 11 -2.04 -30.53 -18.59
C PRO A 11 -3.01 -31.72 -18.54
N ARG A 12 -4.29 -31.44 -18.26
CA ARG A 12 -5.34 -32.46 -18.08
C ARG A 12 -5.73 -33.16 -19.39
N TYR A 13 -5.41 -32.60 -20.56
CA TYR A 13 -5.69 -33.19 -21.87
C TYR A 13 -4.83 -32.56 -22.97
N GLY A 14 -4.60 -33.30 -24.06
CA GLY A 14 -3.66 -33.00 -25.14
C GLY A 14 -3.91 -31.69 -25.86
N ALA A 15 -2.81 -31.05 -26.29
CA ALA A 15 -2.83 -29.95 -27.24
C ALA A 15 -3.67 -30.31 -28.48
N HIS A 16 -4.14 -29.31 -29.24
CA HIS A 16 -4.84 -29.53 -30.50
C HIS A 16 -4.05 -30.56 -31.35
N PRO A 17 -4.67 -31.61 -31.92
CA PRO A 17 -3.95 -32.72 -32.57
C PRO A 17 -3.07 -32.35 -33.78
N ARG A 18 -3.07 -31.07 -34.17
CA ARG A 18 -2.31 -30.50 -35.29
C ARG A 18 -1.25 -29.48 -34.83
N LEU A 19 -1.10 -29.29 -33.52
CA LEU A 19 -0.19 -28.34 -32.92
C LEU A 19 0.61 -29.04 -31.83
N ALA A 20 1.93 -29.10 -32.02
CA ALA A 20 2.87 -29.55 -31.02
C ALA A 20 3.80 -28.39 -30.67
N ILE A 21 3.91 -28.05 -29.38
CA ILE A 21 4.90 -27.11 -28.86
C ILE A 21 6.02 -27.95 -28.26
N GLN A 22 7.19 -27.90 -28.89
CA GLN A 22 8.31 -28.81 -28.62
C GLN A 22 9.58 -28.02 -28.36
N GLY A 23 10.48 -28.57 -27.55
CA GLY A 23 11.85 -28.10 -27.50
C GLY A 23 12.62 -28.56 -28.74
N PRO A 24 13.82 -28.01 -28.98
CA PRO A 24 14.62 -28.35 -30.17
C PRO A 24 14.97 -29.83 -30.27
N LEU A 25 15.14 -30.53 -29.14
CA LEU A 25 15.47 -31.95 -29.13
C LEU A 25 14.27 -32.81 -29.51
N GLU A 26 13.10 -32.52 -28.94
CA GLU A 26 11.87 -33.25 -29.25
C GLU A 26 11.46 -33.03 -30.71
N ALA A 27 11.63 -31.81 -31.23
CA ALA A 27 11.29 -31.45 -32.61
C ALA A 27 12.04 -32.29 -33.66
N ARG A 28 13.22 -32.84 -33.34
CA ARG A 28 13.99 -33.70 -34.27
C ARG A 28 13.26 -34.97 -34.69
N LEU A 29 12.31 -35.42 -33.87
CA LEU A 29 11.59 -36.69 -34.08
C LEU A 29 10.26 -36.48 -34.80
N HIS A 30 9.92 -35.24 -35.16
CA HIS A 30 8.64 -34.89 -35.73
C HIS A 30 8.81 -34.17 -37.07
N HIS A 31 7.95 -34.52 -38.03
CA HIS A 31 7.79 -33.79 -39.28
C HIS A 31 6.45 -33.05 -39.24
N ALA A 32 6.47 -31.78 -39.64
CA ALA A 32 5.30 -30.93 -39.72
C ALA A 32 5.31 -30.18 -41.05
N ASP A 33 4.12 -29.95 -41.61
CA ASP A 33 3.97 -29.17 -42.85
C ASP A 33 4.40 -27.72 -42.65
N LEU A 34 4.10 -27.16 -41.46
CA LEU A 34 4.52 -25.83 -41.00
C LEU A 34 5.31 -25.95 -39.70
N THR A 35 6.53 -25.42 -39.69
CA THR A 35 7.39 -25.34 -38.51
C THR A 35 7.57 -23.89 -38.09
N VAL A 36 7.19 -23.55 -36.85
CA VAL A 36 7.38 -22.20 -36.30
C VAL A 36 8.60 -22.18 -35.37
N LEU A 37 9.67 -21.52 -35.81
CA LEU A 37 10.88 -21.31 -35.03
C LEU A 37 10.73 -20.05 -34.18
N GLY A 38 10.35 -20.22 -32.92
CA GLY A 38 10.14 -19.13 -31.97
C GLY A 38 11.40 -18.70 -31.23
N GLY A 39 11.48 -17.41 -30.90
CA GLY A 39 12.47 -16.89 -29.95
C GLY A 39 13.86 -16.64 -30.53
N LEU A 40 13.95 -16.24 -31.81
CA LEU A 40 15.22 -15.89 -32.49
C LEU A 40 15.74 -14.51 -32.05
N ASN A 41 15.90 -14.33 -30.75
CA ASN A 41 16.62 -13.24 -30.12
C ASN A 41 18.00 -13.72 -29.67
N GLU A 42 18.98 -12.81 -29.64
CA GLU A 42 20.32 -13.13 -29.16
C GLU A 42 20.28 -13.56 -27.68
N GLY A 43 21.07 -14.56 -27.32
CA GLY A 43 21.09 -15.16 -25.98
C GLY A 43 20.01 -16.22 -25.73
N ALA A 44 18.93 -16.24 -26.50
CA ALA A 44 17.94 -17.32 -26.50
C ALA A 44 18.30 -18.40 -27.53
N TRP A 45 18.39 -18.01 -28.81
CA TRP A 45 18.79 -18.91 -29.89
C TRP A 45 19.70 -18.18 -30.89
N PRO A 46 21.03 -18.41 -30.87
CA PRO A 46 21.75 -19.34 -30.01
C PRO A 46 21.75 -18.96 -28.53
N PRO A 47 21.76 -19.94 -27.62
CA PRO A 47 21.99 -19.68 -26.21
C PRO A 47 23.42 -19.18 -26.00
N GLU A 48 23.57 -18.24 -25.07
CA GLU A 48 24.89 -17.81 -24.61
C GLU A 48 25.65 -18.98 -23.99
N ALA A 49 26.96 -19.01 -24.25
CA ALA A 49 27.85 -19.95 -23.60
C ALA A 49 27.95 -19.57 -22.11
N PRO A 50 27.48 -20.44 -21.18
CA PRO A 50 27.50 -20.10 -19.77
C PRO A 50 28.95 -19.91 -19.30
N VAL A 51 29.16 -18.92 -18.44
CA VAL A 51 30.43 -18.76 -17.73
C VAL A 51 30.48 -19.81 -16.63
N ASP A 52 31.47 -20.70 -16.71
CA ASP A 52 31.69 -21.73 -15.71
C ASP A 52 32.37 -21.09 -14.47
N PRO A 53 31.77 -21.19 -13.27
CA PRO A 53 32.31 -20.56 -12.07
C PRO A 53 33.52 -21.30 -11.47
N TRP A 54 33.83 -22.50 -11.95
CA TRP A 54 34.89 -23.37 -11.39
C TRP A 54 36.05 -23.59 -12.36
N MET A 55 35.77 -23.69 -13.66
CA MET A 55 36.76 -24.07 -14.65
C MET A 55 36.84 -23.06 -15.80
N SER A 56 38.03 -22.52 -16.03
CA SER A 56 38.29 -21.72 -17.23
C SER A 56 38.19 -22.57 -18.51
N ARG A 57 37.94 -21.92 -19.67
CA ARG A 57 37.92 -22.60 -20.98
C ARG A 57 39.19 -23.44 -21.25
N PRO A 58 40.41 -22.95 -20.98
CA PRO A 58 41.63 -23.75 -21.14
C PRO A 58 41.67 -24.97 -20.22
N MET A 59 41.23 -24.84 -18.96
CA MET A 59 41.17 -25.98 -18.04
C MET A 59 40.24 -27.07 -18.58
N ARG A 60 39.02 -26.71 -19.02
CA ARG A 60 38.08 -27.69 -19.60
C ARG A 60 38.70 -28.46 -20.77
N LEU A 61 39.43 -27.77 -21.64
CA LEU A 61 40.14 -28.39 -22.76
C LEU A 61 41.23 -29.37 -22.28
N GLN A 62 42.05 -28.97 -21.30
CA GLN A 62 43.09 -29.84 -20.73
C GLN A 62 42.53 -31.11 -20.07
N PHE A 63 41.34 -31.01 -19.48
CA PHE A 63 40.62 -32.15 -18.91
C PHE A 63 39.88 -33.00 -19.96
N GLY A 64 39.95 -32.66 -21.26
CA GLY A 64 39.24 -33.36 -22.33
C GLY A 64 37.72 -33.12 -22.34
N LEU A 65 37.24 -32.08 -21.66
CA LEU A 65 35.82 -31.74 -21.59
C LEU A 65 35.39 -30.90 -22.81
N PRO A 66 34.14 -31.05 -23.32
CA PRO A 66 33.66 -30.28 -24.45
C PRO A 66 33.57 -28.78 -24.15
N SER A 67 33.91 -27.91 -25.11
CA SER A 67 33.82 -26.45 -24.92
C SER A 67 32.37 -25.99 -24.66
N PRO A 68 32.16 -24.88 -23.91
CA PRO A 68 30.81 -24.33 -23.72
C PRO A 68 30.10 -24.00 -25.04
N GLU A 69 30.87 -23.57 -26.04
CA GLU A 69 30.40 -23.19 -27.38
C GLU A 69 29.87 -24.39 -28.19
N ARG A 70 30.14 -25.64 -27.76
CA ARG A 70 29.50 -26.83 -28.34
C ARG A 70 27.97 -26.73 -28.31
N ARG A 71 27.39 -26.07 -27.29
CA ARG A 71 25.93 -25.84 -27.22
C ARG A 71 25.43 -24.95 -28.36
N THR A 72 26.20 -23.95 -28.76
CA THR A 72 25.90 -23.10 -29.92
C THR A 72 25.91 -23.94 -31.20
N GLY A 73 26.88 -24.84 -31.36
CA GLY A 73 26.95 -25.77 -32.50
C GLY A 73 25.76 -26.73 -32.56
N LEU A 74 25.38 -27.34 -31.43
CA LEU A 74 24.19 -28.19 -31.35
C LEU A 74 22.91 -27.41 -31.67
N SER A 75 22.78 -26.19 -31.13
CA SER A 75 21.64 -25.32 -31.39
C SER A 75 21.57 -24.91 -32.87
N ALA A 76 22.71 -24.72 -33.53
CA ALA A 76 22.78 -24.41 -34.96
C ALA A 76 22.37 -25.61 -35.81
N HIS A 77 22.76 -26.82 -35.40
CA HIS A 77 22.30 -28.05 -36.03
C HIS A 77 20.78 -28.20 -35.91
N ASP A 78 20.21 -27.97 -34.72
CA ASP A 78 18.76 -28.00 -34.50
C ASP A 78 18.02 -26.99 -35.38
N PHE A 79 18.54 -25.76 -35.44
CA PHE A 79 17.98 -24.72 -36.29
C PHE A 79 18.02 -25.13 -37.75
N ALA A 80 19.15 -25.62 -38.25
CA ALA A 80 19.29 -26.03 -39.64
C ALA A 80 18.35 -27.21 -40.00
N GLN A 81 18.20 -28.19 -39.12
CA GLN A 81 17.27 -29.31 -39.33
C GLN A 81 15.82 -28.82 -39.42
N ALA A 82 15.40 -27.96 -38.49
CA ALA A 82 14.05 -27.44 -38.44
C ALA A 82 13.75 -26.45 -39.58
N PHE A 83 14.77 -25.72 -40.05
CA PHE A 83 14.68 -24.79 -41.18
C PHE A 83 14.53 -25.49 -42.54
N CYS A 84 14.72 -26.82 -42.59
CA CYS A 84 14.49 -27.62 -43.80
C CYS A 84 13.04 -28.15 -43.92
N ALA A 85 12.12 -27.73 -43.05
CA ALA A 85 10.71 -28.09 -43.18
C ALA A 85 10.06 -27.48 -44.44
N PRO A 86 8.92 -28.03 -44.93
CA PRO A 86 8.28 -27.53 -46.16
C PRO A 86 7.90 -26.05 -46.08
N GLU A 87 7.29 -25.63 -44.96
CA GLU A 87 7.07 -24.22 -44.62
C GLU A 87 7.69 -23.90 -43.26
N VAL A 88 8.41 -22.78 -43.19
CA VAL A 88 9.07 -22.32 -41.96
C VAL A 88 8.67 -20.88 -41.68
N LEU A 89 8.18 -20.64 -40.46
CA LEU A 89 7.97 -19.29 -39.94
C LEU A 89 8.99 -19.02 -38.83
N VAL A 90 9.84 -18.01 -39.01
CA VAL A 90 10.82 -17.60 -38.00
C VAL A 90 10.30 -16.38 -37.26
N THR A 91 10.26 -16.42 -35.93
CA THR A 91 9.73 -15.31 -35.12
C THR A 91 10.70 -14.87 -34.03
N ARG A 92 10.66 -13.57 -33.73
CA ARG A 92 11.42 -12.95 -32.66
C ARG A 92 10.58 -11.88 -31.95
N SER A 93 10.95 -11.55 -30.72
CA SER A 93 10.31 -10.43 -29.98
C SER A 93 11.19 -9.18 -30.07
N GLU A 94 10.61 -8.03 -30.41
CA GLU A 94 11.34 -6.74 -30.39
C GLU A 94 11.61 -6.23 -28.99
N LYS A 95 10.79 -6.63 -28.01
CA LYS A 95 10.97 -6.32 -26.59
C LYS A 95 10.81 -7.56 -25.74
N VAL A 96 11.68 -7.71 -24.75
CA VAL A 96 11.62 -8.74 -23.72
C VAL A 96 11.63 -8.02 -22.37
N GLU A 97 10.65 -8.29 -21.52
CA GLU A 97 10.51 -7.66 -20.20
C GLU A 97 10.51 -6.11 -20.26
N GLY A 98 9.93 -5.54 -21.33
CA GLY A 98 9.87 -4.09 -21.55
C GLY A 98 11.14 -3.47 -22.16
N SER A 99 12.25 -4.20 -22.21
CA SER A 99 13.52 -3.75 -22.80
C SER A 99 13.62 -4.16 -24.27
N PRO A 100 14.19 -3.32 -25.16
CA PRO A 100 14.49 -3.71 -26.54
C PRO A 100 15.36 -4.96 -26.59
N ALA A 101 15.00 -5.92 -27.46
CA ALA A 101 15.71 -7.17 -27.63
C ALA A 101 16.43 -7.23 -28.98
N VAL A 102 17.66 -7.74 -28.95
CA VAL A 102 18.53 -7.85 -30.12
C VAL A 102 18.15 -9.09 -30.93
N ALA A 103 18.05 -8.95 -32.25
CA ALA A 103 17.80 -10.07 -33.15
C ALA A 103 18.94 -11.10 -33.06
N SER A 104 18.61 -12.39 -33.17
CA SER A 104 19.62 -13.44 -33.26
C SER A 104 20.60 -13.17 -34.38
N ARG A 105 21.89 -13.39 -34.12
CA ARG A 105 22.94 -13.30 -35.14
C ARG A 105 22.68 -14.21 -36.35
N TRP A 106 21.90 -15.29 -36.20
CA TRP A 106 21.56 -16.17 -37.31
C TRP A 106 20.48 -15.57 -38.20
N LEU A 107 19.50 -14.88 -37.61
CA LEU A 107 18.49 -14.17 -38.35
C LEU A 107 19.11 -13.00 -39.14
N GLN A 108 20.01 -12.23 -38.51
CA GLN A 108 20.75 -11.16 -39.19
C GLN A 108 21.55 -11.67 -40.40
N ARG A 109 22.18 -12.85 -40.27
CA ARG A 109 22.90 -13.49 -41.39
C ARG A 109 21.95 -13.97 -42.47
N LEU A 110 20.79 -14.52 -42.10
CA LEU A 110 19.76 -14.94 -43.05
C LEU A 110 19.24 -13.73 -43.83
N ASP A 111 18.92 -12.62 -43.15
CA ASP A 111 18.51 -11.37 -43.78
C ASP A 111 19.55 -10.88 -44.80
N THR A 112 20.83 -10.90 -44.42
CA THR A 112 21.95 -10.52 -45.32
C THR A 112 22.00 -11.42 -46.57
N VAL A 113 21.78 -12.72 -46.40
CA VAL A 113 21.76 -13.67 -47.53
C VAL A 113 20.55 -13.44 -48.42
N LEU A 114 19.36 -13.21 -47.85
CA LEU A 114 18.13 -12.94 -48.60
C LEU A 114 18.25 -11.64 -49.40
N GLU A 115 18.80 -10.58 -48.80
CA GLU A 115 19.06 -9.30 -49.47
C GLU A 115 20.07 -9.42 -50.63
N GLY A 116 21.03 -10.34 -50.52
CA GLY A 116 22.00 -10.60 -51.59
C GLY A 116 21.51 -11.59 -52.67
N ALA A 117 20.56 -12.46 -52.34
CA ALA A 117 20.13 -13.56 -53.21
C ALA A 117 18.80 -13.31 -53.93
N LEU A 118 17.95 -12.43 -53.41
CA LEU A 118 16.62 -12.14 -53.95
C LEU A 118 16.57 -10.73 -54.54
N ASP A 119 15.72 -10.53 -55.53
CA ASP A 119 15.41 -9.20 -56.04
C ASP A 119 14.54 -8.40 -55.05
N ALA A 120 14.51 -7.08 -55.24
CA ALA A 120 13.82 -6.16 -54.34
C ALA A 120 12.30 -6.37 -54.27
N GLU A 121 11.67 -6.82 -55.37
CA GLU A 121 10.22 -7.05 -55.42
C GLU A 121 9.86 -8.29 -54.60
N THR A 122 10.59 -9.39 -54.78
CA THR A 122 10.43 -10.61 -53.98
C THR A 122 10.63 -10.32 -52.49
N LEU A 123 11.66 -9.57 -52.11
CA LEU A 123 11.93 -9.23 -50.72
C LEU A 123 10.84 -8.34 -50.11
N ALA A 124 10.31 -7.39 -50.89
CA ALA A 124 9.19 -6.55 -50.46
C ALA A 124 7.93 -7.39 -50.20
N GLY A 125 7.63 -8.36 -51.07
CA GLY A 125 6.50 -9.27 -50.89
C GLY A 125 6.62 -10.14 -49.63
N ILE A 126 7.83 -10.59 -49.27
CA ILE A 126 8.06 -11.31 -48.01
C ILE A 126 7.77 -10.39 -46.82
N ARG A 127 8.34 -9.17 -46.81
CA ARG A 127 8.16 -8.20 -45.73
C ARG A 127 6.70 -7.77 -45.55
N GLU A 128 5.93 -7.68 -46.64
CA GLU A 128 4.49 -7.40 -46.59
C GLU A 128 3.72 -8.53 -45.91
N ARG A 129 4.02 -9.79 -46.25
CA ARG A 129 3.40 -10.96 -45.61
C ARG A 129 3.73 -11.02 -44.12
N ASP A 130 4.96 -10.73 -43.73
CA ASP A 130 5.37 -10.65 -42.32
C ASP A 130 4.57 -9.58 -41.57
N GLY A 131 4.44 -8.39 -42.17
CA GLY A 131 3.63 -7.30 -41.63
C GLY A 131 2.15 -7.67 -41.45
N ALA A 132 1.58 -8.42 -42.39
CA ALA A 132 0.20 -8.91 -42.31
C ALA A 132 0.01 -9.91 -41.15
N LEU A 133 0.95 -10.84 -40.94
CA LEU A 133 0.90 -11.78 -39.82
C LEU A 133 0.97 -11.06 -38.47
N VAL A 134 1.86 -10.07 -38.34
CA VAL A 134 1.96 -9.23 -37.13
C VAL A 134 0.67 -8.43 -36.91
N ALA A 135 0.07 -7.91 -37.98
CA ALA A 135 -1.20 -7.19 -37.90
C ALA A 135 -2.34 -8.09 -37.40
N LEU A 136 -2.44 -9.32 -37.92
CA LEU A 136 -3.40 -10.33 -37.45
C LEU A 136 -3.18 -10.66 -35.98
N ALA A 137 -1.93 -10.89 -35.56
CA ALA A 137 -1.61 -11.16 -34.15
C ALA A 137 -2.03 -10.01 -33.23
N ARG A 138 -1.78 -8.76 -33.63
CA ARG A 138 -2.22 -7.57 -32.88
C ARG A 138 -3.73 -7.40 -32.82
N GLN A 139 -4.47 -8.00 -33.75
CA GLN A 139 -5.94 -7.98 -33.73
C GLN A 139 -6.55 -9.01 -32.78
N LEU A 140 -5.86 -10.12 -32.49
CA LEU A 140 -6.38 -11.19 -31.62
C LEU A 140 -6.75 -10.66 -30.22
N ASP A 141 -5.91 -9.82 -29.64
CA ASP A 141 -6.11 -9.25 -28.30
C ASP A 141 -6.78 -7.86 -28.32
N ARG A 142 -7.16 -7.36 -29.50
CA ARG A 142 -7.76 -6.03 -29.64
C ARG A 142 -9.25 -6.11 -29.32
N PRO A 143 -9.74 -5.47 -28.24
CA PRO A 143 -11.17 -5.45 -27.98
C PRO A 143 -11.89 -4.64 -29.05
N ALA A 144 -13.12 -5.04 -29.39
CA ALA A 144 -13.98 -4.29 -30.31
C ALA A 144 -14.21 -2.84 -29.85
N ARG A 145 -14.25 -2.63 -28.53
CA ARG A 145 -14.36 -1.32 -27.89
C ARG A 145 -13.57 -1.30 -26.58
N VAL A 146 -12.77 -0.26 -26.38
CA VAL A 146 -12.18 0.07 -25.07
C VAL A 146 -13.21 0.90 -24.30
N VAL A 147 -13.55 0.49 -23.08
CA VAL A 147 -14.50 1.19 -22.22
C VAL A 147 -13.74 1.71 -21.00
N SER A 148 -13.84 3.01 -20.75
CA SER A 148 -13.26 3.62 -19.54
C SER A 148 -13.99 3.11 -18.29
N CYS A 149 -13.24 2.84 -17.23
CA CYS A 149 -13.85 2.55 -15.94
C CYS A 149 -14.43 3.86 -15.38
N ALA A 150 -15.68 3.85 -14.94
CA ALA A 150 -16.22 4.96 -14.17
C ALA A 150 -15.76 4.87 -12.71
N ARG A 151 -15.74 6.01 -12.01
CA ARG A 151 -15.53 6.07 -10.57
C ARG A 151 -16.54 5.15 -9.84
N PRO A 152 -16.09 4.23 -8.95
CA PRO A 152 -17.00 3.41 -8.17
C PRO A 152 -17.91 4.23 -7.26
N GLN A 153 -19.22 3.99 -7.37
CA GLN A 153 -20.26 4.62 -6.55
C GLN A 153 -21.28 3.59 -6.01
N PRO A 154 -20.84 2.58 -5.24
CA PRO A 154 -21.74 1.57 -4.69
C PRO A 154 -22.82 2.19 -3.78
N ARG A 155 -24.06 1.71 -3.93
CA ARG A 155 -25.23 2.12 -3.13
C ARG A 155 -25.80 0.91 -2.39
N PRO A 156 -25.11 0.40 -1.35
CA PRO A 156 -25.60 -0.74 -0.58
C PRO A 156 -26.91 -0.39 0.12
N PRO A 157 -27.81 -1.38 0.34
CA PRO A 157 -29.04 -1.16 1.08
C PRO A 157 -28.74 -0.67 2.51
N VAL A 158 -29.62 0.16 3.07
CA VAL A 158 -29.42 0.79 4.40
C VAL A 158 -29.17 -0.24 5.49
N ALA A 159 -29.84 -1.40 5.43
CA ALA A 159 -29.66 -2.51 6.36
C ALA A 159 -28.23 -3.10 6.38
N ALA A 160 -27.46 -2.93 5.31
CA ALA A 160 -26.07 -3.39 5.23
C ALA A 160 -25.05 -2.33 5.67
N ARG A 161 -25.48 -1.08 5.92
CA ARG A 161 -24.60 0.04 6.27
C ARG A 161 -24.21 -0.05 7.76
N PRO A 162 -22.96 0.27 8.11
CA PRO A 162 -22.51 0.17 9.50
C PRO A 162 -23.25 1.17 10.40
N ARG A 163 -23.77 0.68 11.53
CA ARG A 163 -24.38 1.50 12.61
C ARG A 163 -23.41 1.81 13.75
N ARG A 164 -22.16 1.36 13.63
CA ARG A 164 -21.10 1.60 14.62
C ARG A 164 -19.79 1.86 13.89
N LEU A 165 -19.17 3.01 14.15
CA LEU A 165 -17.84 3.35 13.63
C LEU A 165 -16.98 3.97 14.74
N SER A 166 -15.65 3.81 14.60
CA SER A 166 -14.70 4.51 15.46
C SER A 166 -14.52 5.98 15.03
N VAL A 167 -14.06 6.85 15.92
CA VAL A 167 -13.68 8.24 15.60
C VAL A 167 -12.72 8.30 14.40
N THR A 168 -11.69 7.45 14.39
CA THR A 168 -10.74 7.32 13.25
C THR A 168 -11.40 6.84 11.95
N GLN A 169 -12.50 6.09 12.04
CA GLN A 169 -13.27 5.68 10.87
C GLN A 169 -14.20 6.78 10.37
N ILE A 170 -14.68 7.68 11.22
CA ILE A 170 -15.45 8.85 10.79
C ILE A 170 -14.60 9.74 9.88
N GLU A 171 -13.34 9.99 10.25
CA GLU A 171 -12.42 10.74 9.40
C GLU A 171 -12.25 10.06 8.03
N ARG A 172 -11.98 8.74 8.02
CA ARG A 172 -11.86 7.96 6.78
C ARG A 172 -13.15 8.02 5.96
N TRP A 173 -14.30 7.95 6.61
CA TRP A 173 -15.61 8.01 5.96
C TRP A 173 -15.85 9.35 5.26
N LEU A 174 -15.46 10.46 5.89
CA LEU A 174 -15.58 11.79 5.33
C LEU A 174 -14.69 11.97 4.09
N ARG A 175 -13.45 11.45 4.14
CA ARG A 175 -12.46 11.59 3.06
C ARG A 175 -12.69 10.62 1.90
N ASP A 176 -13.00 9.36 2.21
CA ASP A 176 -13.22 8.32 1.22
C ASP A 176 -14.23 7.27 1.71
N PRO A 177 -15.53 7.49 1.47
CA PRO A 177 -16.58 6.55 1.84
C PRO A 177 -16.36 5.13 1.30
N TYR A 178 -15.70 4.97 0.16
CA TYR A 178 -15.46 3.65 -0.41
C TYR A 178 -14.66 2.75 0.53
N THR A 179 -13.79 3.32 1.38
CA THR A 179 -13.04 2.56 2.41
C THR A 179 -13.96 1.92 3.44
N ILE A 180 -15.05 2.59 3.83
CA ILE A 180 -16.08 2.06 4.74
C ILE A 180 -16.88 0.96 4.06
N TYR A 181 -17.22 1.15 2.77
CA TYR A 181 -17.88 0.13 1.97
C TYR A 181 -17.03 -1.15 1.88
N ALA A 182 -15.77 -1.03 1.46
CA ALA A 182 -14.89 -2.19 1.32
C ALA A 182 -14.65 -2.90 2.66
N ARG A 183 -14.35 -2.14 3.72
CA ARG A 183 -13.99 -2.71 5.03
C ARG A 183 -15.16 -3.31 5.79
N HIS A 184 -16.30 -2.61 5.84
CA HIS A 184 -17.41 -2.98 6.73
C HIS A 184 -18.56 -3.68 6.00
N ILE A 185 -18.79 -3.35 4.73
CA ILE A 185 -19.91 -3.89 3.95
C ILE A 185 -19.45 -5.12 3.17
N LEU A 186 -18.36 -5.01 2.41
CA LEU A 186 -17.74 -6.16 1.74
C LEU A 186 -16.89 -7.04 2.68
N ARG A 187 -16.57 -6.52 3.87
CA ARG A 187 -15.76 -7.22 4.90
C ARG A 187 -14.36 -7.60 4.41
N LEU A 188 -13.79 -6.79 3.53
CA LEU A 188 -12.42 -6.96 3.04
C LEU A 188 -11.46 -6.33 4.04
N ARG A 189 -10.38 -7.05 4.37
CA ARG A 189 -9.28 -6.52 5.18
C ARG A 189 -7.99 -6.69 4.39
N PRO A 190 -7.12 -5.67 4.34
CA PRO A 190 -5.78 -5.86 3.82
C PRO A 190 -5.10 -6.96 4.64
N LEU A 191 -4.29 -7.77 3.96
CA LEU A 191 -3.43 -8.74 4.62
C LEU A 191 -2.15 -8.02 5.04
N ASP A 192 -1.67 -8.33 6.23
CA ASP A 192 -0.38 -7.84 6.69
C ASP A 192 0.74 -8.41 5.80
N GLU A 193 1.76 -7.60 5.54
CA GLU A 193 2.94 -8.03 4.79
C GLU A 193 3.72 -9.09 5.59
N ILE A 194 4.29 -10.07 4.88
CA ILE A 194 5.10 -11.12 5.49
C ILE A 194 6.50 -10.54 5.71
N ASP A 195 6.99 -10.60 6.96
CA ASP A 195 8.35 -10.19 7.34
C ASP A 195 8.64 -8.70 7.02
N ALA A 196 7.65 -7.84 7.25
CA ALA A 196 7.82 -6.40 7.07
C ALA A 196 8.75 -5.82 8.14
N ASP A 197 9.72 -5.01 7.69
CA ASP A 197 10.54 -4.21 8.59
C ASP A 197 9.65 -3.26 9.43
N PRO A 198 9.97 -3.04 10.72
CA PRO A 198 9.24 -2.08 11.54
C PRO A 198 9.20 -0.68 10.89
N GLY A 199 8.00 -0.18 10.67
CA GLY A 199 7.73 1.08 9.99
C GLY A 199 7.35 2.22 10.92
N ALA A 200 6.87 3.32 10.33
CA ALA A 200 6.45 4.49 11.09
C ALA A 200 5.22 4.23 11.97
N LEU A 201 4.37 3.26 11.59
CA LEU A 201 3.18 2.88 12.34
C LEU A 201 3.57 2.19 13.65
N GLU A 202 4.46 1.20 13.59
CA GLU A 202 4.99 0.46 14.74
C GLU A 202 5.70 1.40 15.71
N ARG A 203 6.51 2.33 15.18
CA ARG A 203 7.10 3.40 16.00
C ARG A 203 6.04 4.25 16.70
N GLY A 204 4.96 4.56 15.99
CA GLY A 204 3.80 5.26 16.52
C GLY A 204 3.22 4.55 17.75
N ILE A 205 2.87 3.29 17.57
CA ILE A 205 2.28 2.42 18.60
C ILE A 205 3.20 2.36 19.83
N ILE A 206 4.49 2.07 19.64
CA ILE A 206 5.45 1.98 20.75
C ILE A 206 5.55 3.30 21.53
N LEU A 207 5.56 4.44 20.83
CA LEU A 207 5.64 5.74 21.50
C LEU A 207 4.39 5.99 22.35
N HIS A 208 3.19 5.76 21.80
CA HIS A 208 1.94 5.85 22.54
C HIS A 208 1.96 4.97 23.78
N ASP A 209 2.21 3.66 23.59
CA ASP A 209 2.24 2.68 24.67
C ASP A 209 3.16 3.09 25.84
N VAL A 210 4.34 3.63 25.53
CA VAL A 210 5.34 4.02 26.54
C VAL A 210 4.92 5.28 27.29
N PHE A 211 4.47 6.33 26.59
CA PHE A 211 4.03 7.56 27.26
C PHE A 211 2.75 7.34 28.06
N GLU A 212 1.82 6.53 27.55
CA GLU A 212 0.60 6.15 28.25
C GLU A 212 0.92 5.35 29.51
N ALA A 213 1.78 4.33 29.43
CA ALA A 213 2.22 3.57 30.60
C ALA A 213 2.84 4.48 31.67
N PHE A 214 3.69 5.42 31.26
CA PHE A 214 4.32 6.36 32.19
C PHE A 214 3.31 7.27 32.89
N VAL A 215 2.33 7.80 32.15
CA VAL A 215 1.26 8.65 32.73
C VAL A 215 0.33 7.82 33.62
N ARG A 216 0.03 6.57 33.26
CA ARG A 216 -0.77 5.65 34.06
C ARG A 216 -0.14 5.36 35.42
N ASP A 217 1.19 5.20 35.46
CA ASP A 217 1.94 4.98 36.70
C ASP A 217 2.02 6.23 37.58
N HIS A 218 1.81 7.41 36.99
CA HIS A 218 1.87 8.71 37.67
C HIS A 218 0.63 9.54 37.29
N PRO A 219 -0.59 9.15 37.67
CA PRO A 219 -1.82 9.78 37.17
C PRO A 219 -2.08 11.16 37.79
N ALA A 220 -1.52 11.45 38.97
CA ALA A 220 -1.73 12.69 39.70
C ALA A 220 -0.47 13.12 40.45
N GLY A 221 -0.45 14.38 40.91
CA GLY A 221 0.64 14.93 41.70
C GLY A 221 1.93 15.23 40.92
N PRO A 222 2.96 15.74 41.61
CA PRO A 222 4.25 16.04 40.98
C PRO A 222 4.94 14.78 40.47
N LEU A 223 5.69 14.91 39.38
CA LEU A 223 6.53 13.82 38.89
C LEU A 223 7.66 13.51 39.89
N PRO A 224 8.08 12.24 40.00
CA PRO A 224 9.18 11.89 40.87
C PRO A 224 10.52 12.40 40.30
N PRO A 225 11.56 12.61 41.14
CA PRO A 225 12.87 13.09 40.68
C PRO A 225 13.55 12.18 39.64
N ASP A 226 13.20 10.89 39.63
CA ASP A 226 13.70 9.86 38.71
C ASP A 226 12.74 9.58 37.53
N ALA A 227 11.83 10.52 37.22
CA ALA A 227 10.85 10.40 36.15
C ALA A 227 11.46 10.06 34.79
N LEU A 228 12.51 10.77 34.37
CA LEU A 228 13.17 10.52 33.09
C LEU A 228 13.81 9.13 33.03
N PRO A 229 14.65 8.70 34.00
CA PRO A 229 15.14 7.32 34.07
C PRO A 229 14.04 6.25 33.98
N LYS A 230 12.90 6.45 34.68
CA LYS A 230 11.75 5.53 34.62
C LYS A 230 11.13 5.45 33.23
N LEU A 231 10.89 6.60 32.60
CA LEU A 231 10.36 6.67 31.24
C LEU A 231 11.30 6.01 30.21
N LEU A 232 12.61 6.23 30.35
CA LEU A 232 13.61 5.56 29.51
C LEU A 232 13.63 4.05 29.73
N ALA A 233 13.44 3.56 30.97
CA ALA A 233 13.36 2.14 31.24
C ALA A 233 12.13 1.49 30.56
N LEU A 234 10.96 2.14 30.64
CA LEU A 234 9.75 1.71 29.93
C LEU A 234 9.96 1.66 28.41
N GLY A 235 10.56 2.71 27.85
CA GLY A 235 10.91 2.74 26.44
C GLY A 235 11.85 1.61 26.06
N ARG A 236 12.93 1.40 26.82
CA ARG A 236 13.92 0.37 26.53
C ARG A 236 13.27 -1.02 26.50
N ALA A 237 12.37 -1.32 27.43
CA ALA A 237 11.64 -2.59 27.42
C ALA A 237 10.88 -2.81 26.11
N ARG A 238 10.16 -1.80 25.61
CA ARG A 238 9.36 -1.90 24.37
C ARG A 238 10.19 -1.88 23.08
N PHE A 239 11.21 -1.03 23.02
CA PHE A 239 12.06 -0.92 21.84
C PHE A 239 12.95 -2.17 21.65
N MET A 240 13.31 -2.87 22.74
CA MET A 240 14.17 -4.06 22.65
C MET A 240 13.45 -5.30 22.08
N ASP A 241 12.12 -5.35 22.10
CA ASP A 241 11.35 -6.36 21.40
C ASP A 241 11.60 -6.32 19.86
N LEU A 242 12.01 -5.14 19.35
CA LEU A 242 12.34 -4.91 17.94
C LEU A 242 13.85 -4.71 17.69
N ALA A 243 14.71 -5.10 18.63
CA ALA A 243 16.16 -4.89 18.53
C ALA A 243 16.82 -5.62 17.33
N HIS A 244 16.13 -6.59 16.73
CA HIS A 244 16.58 -7.28 15.52
C HIS A 244 16.62 -6.37 14.28
N ALA A 245 15.84 -5.28 14.27
CA ALA A 245 15.81 -4.31 13.18
C ALA A 245 16.86 -3.19 13.41
N PRO A 246 17.92 -3.07 12.58
CA PRO A 246 19.02 -2.14 12.82
C PRO A 246 18.59 -0.66 12.94
N GLY A 247 17.53 -0.27 12.20
CA GLY A 247 17.00 1.09 12.21
C GLY A 247 16.36 1.50 13.53
N VAL A 248 15.88 0.55 14.33
CA VAL A 248 15.23 0.82 15.63
C VAL A 248 16.25 1.35 16.63
N ALA A 249 17.34 0.61 16.83
CA ALA A 249 18.40 1.01 17.76
C ALA A 249 19.16 2.25 17.27
N ALA A 250 19.44 2.35 15.97
CA ALA A 250 20.27 3.43 15.43
C ALA A 250 19.52 4.77 15.28
N LEU A 251 18.21 4.75 14.99
CA LEU A 251 17.46 5.97 14.67
C LEU A 251 16.31 6.26 15.64
N TRP A 252 15.55 5.25 16.05
CA TRP A 252 14.34 5.48 16.85
C TRP A 252 14.68 5.69 18.32
N TRP A 253 15.61 4.90 18.87
CA TRP A 253 16.00 5.03 20.27
C TRP A 253 16.56 6.42 20.64
N PRO A 254 17.54 7.00 19.89
CA PRO A 254 18.03 8.35 20.20
C PRO A 254 16.96 9.44 20.05
N ARG A 255 16.01 9.27 19.12
CA ARG A 255 14.87 10.19 18.97
C ARG A 255 13.91 10.08 20.16
N PHE A 256 13.65 8.86 20.61
CA PHE A 256 12.83 8.62 21.79
C PHE A 256 13.45 9.24 23.03
N GLU A 257 14.75 9.09 23.27
CA GLU A 257 15.44 9.71 24.43
C GLU A 257 15.20 11.22 24.49
N ARG A 258 15.33 11.90 23.34
CA ARG A 258 15.08 13.35 23.23
C ARG A 258 13.61 13.71 23.45
N ALA A 259 12.68 12.89 22.94
CA ALA A 259 11.26 13.09 23.14
C ALA A 259 10.86 12.88 24.61
N ALA A 260 11.43 11.87 25.28
CA ALA A 260 11.21 11.56 26.68
C ALA A 260 11.70 12.68 27.61
N GLU A 261 12.89 13.23 27.36
CA GLU A 261 13.40 14.38 28.10
C GLU A 261 12.47 15.60 27.98
N ALA A 262 12.09 15.95 26.76
CA ALA A 262 11.19 17.07 26.50
C ALA A 262 9.79 16.84 27.09
N PHE A 263 9.29 15.61 27.04
CA PHE A 263 8.03 15.21 27.65
C PHE A 263 8.04 15.41 29.16
N VAL A 264 9.05 14.88 29.86
CA VAL A 264 9.17 15.03 31.33
C VAL A 264 9.27 16.49 31.74
N ALA A 265 10.07 17.29 31.01
CA ALA A 265 10.19 18.72 31.27
C ALA A 265 8.85 19.44 31.11
N ARG A 266 8.11 19.16 30.02
CA ARG A 266 6.79 19.77 29.75
C ARG A 266 5.75 19.33 30.78
N GLU A 267 5.74 18.05 31.11
CA GLU A 267 4.81 17.45 32.05
C GLU A 267 5.01 18.01 33.47
N THR A 268 6.26 18.15 33.92
CA THR A 268 6.62 18.74 35.22
C THR A 268 5.99 20.13 35.40
N VAL A 269 6.01 20.96 34.34
CA VAL A 269 5.41 22.30 34.36
C VAL A 269 3.88 22.27 34.41
N ARG A 270 3.24 21.25 33.80
CA ARG A 270 1.78 21.12 33.74
C ARG A 270 1.17 20.50 35.01
N ARG A 271 1.90 19.64 35.73
CA ARG A 271 1.38 18.90 36.89
C ARG A 271 0.65 19.74 37.94
N PRO A 272 1.09 20.95 38.32
CA PRO A 272 0.36 21.76 39.30
C PRO A 272 -1.08 22.11 38.89
N ALA A 273 -1.38 22.19 37.59
CA ALA A 273 -2.72 22.49 37.10
C ALA A 273 -3.62 21.23 36.95
N ILE A 274 -3.02 20.04 36.86
CA ILE A 274 -3.71 18.78 36.57
C ILE A 274 -4.06 18.06 37.88
N ARG A 275 -5.35 17.78 38.08
CA ARG A 275 -5.88 17.00 39.20
C ARG A 275 -5.60 15.51 39.01
N SER A 276 -5.95 14.97 37.85
CA SER A 276 -5.72 13.58 37.49
C SER A 276 -5.67 13.43 35.97
N SER A 277 -4.91 12.45 35.51
CA SER A 277 -4.76 12.09 34.10
C SER A 277 -5.32 10.68 33.89
N HIS A 278 -6.14 10.52 32.86
CA HIS A 278 -6.71 9.25 32.45
C HIS A 278 -6.18 8.93 31.05
N VAL A 279 -5.70 7.72 30.80
CA VAL A 279 -5.08 7.33 29.52
C VAL A 279 -5.72 6.09 28.96
N GLU A 280 -5.68 5.93 27.63
CA GLU A 280 -6.22 4.77 26.92
C GLU A 280 -7.72 4.51 27.20
N VAL A 281 -8.46 5.59 27.42
CA VAL A 281 -9.85 5.50 27.92
C VAL A 281 -10.79 5.19 26.77
N ASP A 282 -11.42 4.02 26.82
CA ASP A 282 -12.47 3.67 25.87
C ASP A 282 -13.72 4.50 26.10
N GLY A 283 -14.33 4.95 25.00
CA GLY A 283 -15.58 5.67 25.05
C GLY A 283 -16.59 5.22 24.01
N ARG A 284 -17.86 5.46 24.33
CA ARG A 284 -19.01 5.16 23.50
C ARG A 284 -20.10 6.18 23.72
N ILE A 285 -20.67 6.69 22.63
CA ILE A 285 -21.90 7.49 22.65
C ILE A 285 -22.87 7.01 21.58
N GLU A 286 -24.15 7.29 21.78
CA GLU A 286 -25.19 7.05 20.77
C GLU A 286 -25.74 8.37 20.24
N ILE A 287 -25.91 8.40 18.92
CA ILE A 287 -26.41 9.55 18.18
C ILE A 287 -27.71 9.12 17.50
N PRO A 288 -28.83 9.82 17.75
CA PRO A 288 -30.07 9.58 17.04
C PRO A 288 -29.90 9.81 15.54
N ALA A 289 -30.43 8.91 14.71
CA ALA A 289 -30.36 9.03 13.26
C ALA A 289 -31.58 8.37 12.58
N PRO A 290 -31.90 8.74 11.33
CA PRO A 290 -33.12 8.31 10.64
C PRO A 290 -33.32 6.79 10.57
N ALA A 291 -32.25 6.02 10.38
CA ALA A 291 -32.32 4.56 10.28
C ALA A 291 -32.07 3.84 11.63
N GLY A 292 -32.26 4.53 12.76
CA GLY A 292 -32.02 4.02 14.12
C GLY A 292 -30.79 4.66 14.78
N PRO A 293 -30.45 4.33 16.03
CA PRO A 293 -29.29 4.90 16.70
C PRO A 293 -27.99 4.55 15.96
N PHE A 294 -27.05 5.49 15.96
CA PHE A 294 -25.69 5.30 15.48
C PHE A 294 -24.72 5.35 16.66
N THR A 295 -23.87 4.34 16.79
CA THR A 295 -22.88 4.27 17.86
C THR A 295 -21.54 4.84 17.39
N LEU A 296 -21.10 5.93 18.00
CA LEU A 296 -19.72 6.39 17.88
C LEU A 296 -18.90 5.73 18.99
N THR A 297 -17.76 5.17 18.61
CA THR A 297 -16.78 4.63 19.56
C THR A 297 -15.44 5.28 19.35
N GLY A 298 -14.60 5.31 20.38
CA GLY A 298 -13.30 5.93 20.30
C GLY A 298 -12.48 5.58 21.52
N LYS A 299 -11.21 5.88 21.44
CA LYS A 299 -10.30 5.78 22.55
C LYS A 299 -9.51 7.07 22.59
N ALA A 300 -9.54 7.77 23.71
CA ALA A 300 -8.72 8.96 23.91
C ALA A 300 -7.36 8.54 24.47
N ASP A 301 -6.28 9.00 23.84
CA ASP A 301 -4.91 8.72 24.31
C ASP A 301 -4.75 9.22 25.75
N ARG A 302 -5.18 10.47 26.02
CA ARG A 302 -5.13 11.07 27.35
C ARG A 302 -6.19 12.15 27.59
N ILE A 303 -6.79 12.12 28.78
CA ILE A 303 -7.72 13.12 29.31
C ILE A 303 -7.18 13.64 30.65
N ASP A 304 -6.83 14.92 30.70
CA ASP A 304 -6.36 15.61 31.91
C ASP A 304 -7.52 16.38 32.56
N LEU A 305 -7.90 16.01 33.79
CA LEU A 305 -8.84 16.78 34.59
C LEU A 305 -8.10 17.89 35.34
N LYS A 306 -8.59 19.13 35.29
CA LYS A 306 -7.92 20.29 35.92
C LYS A 306 -8.47 20.58 37.32
N HIS A 307 -7.65 21.17 38.19
CA HIS A 307 -8.09 21.57 39.54
C HIS A 307 -9.18 22.66 39.53
N GLY A 308 -9.20 23.52 38.51
CA GLY A 308 -10.19 24.59 38.35
C GLY A 308 -11.48 24.18 37.64
N GLY A 309 -11.68 22.88 37.38
CA GLY A 309 -12.76 22.37 36.53
C GLY A 309 -12.36 22.32 35.06
N GLY A 310 -13.17 21.60 34.27
CA GLY A 310 -12.88 21.29 32.87
C GLY A 310 -11.81 20.21 32.68
N ALA A 311 -11.71 19.75 31.44
CA ALA A 311 -10.76 18.75 31.01
C ALA A 311 -9.98 19.21 29.78
N GLU A 312 -8.81 18.64 29.56
CA GLU A 312 -8.06 18.74 28.31
C GLU A 312 -7.94 17.36 27.70
N ILE A 313 -8.30 17.21 26.42
CA ILE A 313 -8.06 15.98 25.66
C ILE A 313 -6.78 16.16 24.85
N LEU A 314 -5.87 15.20 25.00
CA LEU A 314 -4.57 15.19 24.35
C LEU A 314 -4.50 14.00 23.40
N ASP A 315 -4.01 14.25 22.19
CA ASP A 315 -3.71 13.22 21.19
C ASP A 315 -2.21 13.29 20.84
N TYR A 316 -1.54 12.15 21.00
CA TYR A 316 -0.13 12.00 20.71
C TYR A 316 0.06 11.76 19.21
N LYS A 317 1.04 12.44 18.61
CA LYS A 317 1.37 12.30 17.19
C LYS A 317 2.87 12.19 17.01
N THR A 318 3.31 11.14 16.33
CA THR A 318 4.75 10.90 16.06
C THR A 318 5.20 11.44 14.71
N GLY A 319 4.22 11.77 13.84
CA GLY A 319 4.39 12.40 12.54
C GLY A 319 3.94 13.86 12.54
N SER A 320 3.62 14.39 11.36
CA SER A 320 3.13 15.76 11.20
C SER A 320 1.77 15.98 11.86
N LEU A 321 1.58 17.11 12.51
CA LEU A 321 0.29 17.48 13.09
C LEU A 321 -0.73 17.90 12.00
N PRO A 322 -2.02 17.55 12.15
CA PRO A 322 -3.08 17.97 11.23
C PRO A 322 -3.14 19.49 11.06
N LYS A 323 -3.28 20.00 9.82
CA LYS A 323 -3.32 21.45 9.59
C LYS A 323 -4.49 22.08 10.33
N VAL A 324 -4.26 23.23 10.97
CA VAL A 324 -5.28 23.99 11.71
C VAL A 324 -6.52 24.25 10.86
N LYS A 325 -6.33 24.60 9.57
CA LYS A 325 -7.43 24.83 8.62
C LYS A 325 -8.26 23.58 8.36
N ASP A 326 -7.65 22.41 8.31
CA ASP A 326 -8.35 21.16 8.03
C ASP A 326 -9.12 20.68 9.27
N VAL A 327 -8.61 20.95 10.48
CA VAL A 327 -9.35 20.70 11.73
C VAL A 327 -10.53 21.66 11.84
N ALA A 328 -10.32 22.96 11.62
CA ALA A 328 -11.38 23.98 11.64
C ALA A 328 -12.48 23.74 10.60
N ALA A 329 -12.15 23.14 9.45
CA ALA A 329 -13.14 22.78 8.44
C ALA A 329 -13.83 21.42 8.71
N GLY A 330 -13.53 20.75 9.82
CA GLY A 330 -14.13 19.47 10.19
C GLY A 330 -13.55 18.23 9.47
N PHE A 331 -12.44 18.36 8.73
CA PHE A 331 -11.82 17.25 7.99
C PHE A 331 -10.95 16.33 8.87
N ASN A 332 -10.53 16.79 10.04
CA ASN A 332 -9.85 15.96 11.05
C ASN A 332 -10.67 16.05 12.36
N PRO A 333 -11.83 15.38 12.42
CA PRO A 333 -12.76 15.56 13.52
C PRO A 333 -12.37 14.79 14.78
N GLN A 334 -11.19 14.15 14.84
CA GLN A 334 -10.83 13.20 15.89
C GLN A 334 -10.97 13.79 17.30
N LEU A 335 -10.17 14.81 17.63
CA LEU A 335 -10.22 15.45 18.95
C LEU A 335 -11.58 16.08 19.26
N ALA A 336 -12.27 16.64 18.26
CA ALA A 336 -13.60 17.24 18.45
C ALA A 336 -14.67 16.20 18.77
N LEU A 337 -14.59 15.03 18.14
CA LEU A 337 -15.49 13.89 18.41
C LEU A 337 -15.17 13.22 19.76
N GLU A 338 -13.90 13.14 20.15
CA GLU A 338 -13.52 12.74 21.51
C GLU A 338 -14.04 13.75 22.53
N GLY A 339 -13.95 15.06 22.25
CA GLY A 339 -14.57 16.11 23.07
C GLY A 339 -16.08 15.95 23.21
N LEU A 340 -16.78 15.62 22.11
CA LEU A 340 -18.20 15.28 22.14
C LEU A 340 -18.49 14.05 23.01
N MET A 341 -17.64 13.02 22.93
CA MET A 341 -17.78 11.83 23.76
C MET A 341 -17.61 12.18 25.24
N LEU A 342 -16.65 13.03 25.59
CA LEU A 342 -16.46 13.49 26.96
C LEU A 342 -17.67 14.28 27.47
N ARG A 343 -18.14 15.26 26.68
CA ARG A 343 -19.31 16.08 27.02
C ARG A 343 -20.58 15.28 27.27
N ARG A 344 -20.73 14.13 26.61
CA ARG A 344 -21.87 13.22 26.76
C ARG A 344 -21.64 12.12 27.81
N GLY A 345 -20.59 12.20 28.61
CA GLY A 345 -20.26 11.20 29.64
C GLY A 345 -19.93 9.82 29.05
N GLY A 346 -19.42 9.78 27.82
CA GLY A 346 -19.23 8.55 27.06
C GLY A 346 -17.96 7.77 27.40
N PHE A 347 -17.03 8.33 28.18
CA PHE A 347 -15.78 7.67 28.57
C PHE A 347 -15.91 6.93 29.90
N ALA A 348 -15.39 5.70 29.95
CA ALA A 348 -15.30 4.96 31.20
C ALA A 348 -14.35 5.64 32.20
N ASP A 349 -14.59 5.52 33.50
CA ASP A 349 -13.70 5.99 34.57
C ASP A 349 -13.35 7.49 34.55
N VAL A 350 -14.10 8.30 33.79
CA VAL A 350 -14.01 9.76 33.75
C VAL A 350 -15.34 10.33 34.24
N PRO A 351 -15.35 11.35 35.12
CA PRO A 351 -16.60 11.92 35.62
C PRO A 351 -17.50 12.46 34.50
N GLU A 352 -18.79 12.11 34.53
CA GLU A 352 -19.78 12.56 33.52
C GLU A 352 -19.94 14.08 33.43
N THR A 353 -19.55 14.81 34.47
CA THR A 353 -19.58 16.29 34.51
C THR A 353 -18.38 16.94 33.83
N ALA A 354 -17.44 16.16 33.31
CA ALA A 354 -16.27 16.69 32.61
C ALA A 354 -16.67 17.21 31.22
N ASP A 355 -16.20 18.41 30.88
CA ASP A 355 -16.30 18.97 29.54
C ASP A 355 -14.91 19.43 29.08
N ALA A 356 -14.62 19.24 27.80
CA ALA A 356 -13.32 19.57 27.24
C ALA A 356 -13.21 21.09 27.07
N ALA A 357 -12.41 21.71 27.93
CA ALA A 357 -12.02 23.11 27.81
C ALA A 357 -10.96 23.30 26.72
N ASP A 358 -10.08 22.31 26.55
CA ASP A 358 -8.97 22.36 25.60
C ASP A 358 -8.86 21.04 24.82
N LEU A 359 -8.51 21.15 23.54
CA LEU A 359 -8.18 20.04 22.65
C LEU A 359 -6.78 20.27 22.11
N THR A 360 -5.83 19.40 22.43
CA THR A 360 -4.41 19.66 22.19
C THR A 360 -3.72 18.49 21.50
N TYR A 361 -3.00 18.77 20.42
CA TYR A 361 -2.08 17.81 19.82
C TYR A 361 -0.69 17.90 20.46
N TRP A 362 -0.08 16.75 20.72
CA TRP A 362 1.28 16.63 21.21
C TRP A 362 2.14 15.91 20.19
N GLN A 363 2.98 16.66 19.49
CA GLN A 363 3.89 16.11 18.50
C GLN A 363 5.18 15.61 19.16
N LEU A 364 5.34 14.30 19.26
CA LEU A 364 6.48 13.62 19.89
C LEU A 364 7.41 13.06 18.80
N SER A 365 8.10 13.97 18.11
CA SER A 365 8.91 13.60 16.94
C SER A 365 10.32 13.11 17.30
N GLY A 366 10.87 13.58 18.43
CA GLY A 366 12.28 13.37 18.78
C GLY A 366 13.29 14.00 17.80
N GLY A 367 12.80 14.84 16.88
CA GLY A 367 13.59 15.49 15.82
C GLY A 367 14.26 16.78 16.28
N ARG A 368 14.40 17.78 15.38
CA ARG A 368 14.99 19.10 15.74
C ARG A 368 14.23 19.75 16.91
N THR A 369 12.90 19.72 16.84
CA THR A 369 11.99 20.07 17.93
C THR A 369 11.47 18.75 18.52
N PRO A 370 11.99 18.31 19.68
CA PRO A 370 11.65 16.98 20.21
C PRO A 370 10.17 16.82 20.57
N LEU A 371 9.57 17.90 21.08
CA LEU A 371 8.17 18.00 21.48
C LEU A 371 7.59 19.36 21.05
N GLU A 372 6.45 19.34 20.37
CA GLU A 372 5.64 20.54 20.08
C GLU A 372 4.20 20.32 20.53
N THR A 373 3.61 21.26 21.26
CA THR A 373 2.19 21.21 21.65
C THR A 373 1.41 22.26 20.85
N ARG A 374 0.26 21.89 20.28
CA ARG A 374 -0.57 22.83 19.51
C ARG A 374 -2.06 22.63 19.79
N PRO A 375 -2.83 23.70 20.06
CA PRO A 375 -4.29 23.63 20.08
C PRO A 375 -4.86 23.11 18.76
N ALA A 376 -5.88 22.27 18.83
CA ALA A 376 -6.41 21.52 17.67
C ALA A 376 -6.79 22.43 16.50
N ALA A 377 -7.53 23.52 16.77
CA ALA A 377 -7.98 24.48 15.74
C ALA A 377 -7.52 25.92 16.03
N GLY A 378 -6.33 26.10 16.63
CA GLY A 378 -5.74 27.42 16.85
C GLY A 378 -6.52 28.26 17.86
N LYS A 379 -7.28 29.25 17.38
CA LYS A 379 -8.04 30.20 18.23
C LYS A 379 -9.52 29.84 18.40
N ILE A 380 -10.02 28.84 17.67
CA ILE A 380 -11.42 28.42 17.79
C ILE A 380 -11.58 27.71 19.15
N PRO A 381 -12.54 28.11 19.99
CA PRO A 381 -12.80 27.45 21.26
C PRO A 381 -13.11 25.96 21.08
N ALA A 382 -12.68 25.13 22.04
CA ALA A 382 -12.97 23.70 22.03
C ALA A 382 -14.49 23.44 21.96
N ALA A 383 -15.28 24.25 22.66
CA ALA A 383 -16.73 24.07 22.72
C ALA A 383 -17.42 24.20 21.35
N GLU A 384 -17.00 25.17 20.56
CA GLU A 384 -17.50 25.42 19.19
C GLU A 384 -17.15 24.25 18.26
N LEU A 385 -15.89 23.76 18.32
CA LEU A 385 -15.47 22.60 17.53
C LEU A 385 -16.28 21.35 17.84
N ILE A 386 -16.60 21.13 19.12
CA ILE A 386 -17.37 19.97 19.57
C ILE A 386 -18.80 20.05 19.05
N GLU A 387 -19.44 21.22 19.12
CA GLU A 387 -20.79 21.45 18.60
C GLU A 387 -20.84 21.26 17.07
N GLU A 388 -19.86 21.79 16.35
CA GLU A 388 -19.76 21.61 14.90
C GLU A 388 -19.55 20.16 14.51
N ALA A 389 -18.71 19.43 15.26
CA ALA A 389 -18.46 18.01 15.03
C ALA A 389 -19.70 17.15 15.30
N GLU A 390 -20.47 17.47 16.34
CA GLU A 390 -21.75 16.81 16.62
C GLU A 390 -22.75 17.01 15.48
N ALA A 391 -22.97 18.26 15.08
CA ALA A 391 -23.88 18.60 13.99
C ALA A 391 -23.41 17.98 12.65
N GLY A 392 -22.10 18.00 12.40
CA GLY A 392 -21.47 17.40 11.23
C GLY A 392 -21.66 15.89 11.17
N LEU A 393 -21.43 15.19 12.29
CA LEU A 393 -21.62 13.75 12.38
C LEU A 393 -23.08 13.36 12.23
N ALA A 394 -24.02 14.07 12.86
CA ALA A 394 -25.46 13.82 12.68
C ALA A 394 -25.89 13.98 11.22
N ARG A 395 -25.43 15.03 10.53
CA ARG A 395 -25.68 15.23 9.09
C ARG A 395 -25.05 14.13 8.24
N LEU A 396 -23.83 13.71 8.55
CA LEU A 396 -23.13 12.65 7.82
C LEU A 396 -23.90 11.33 7.92
N VAL A 397 -24.26 10.91 9.12
CA VAL A 397 -25.02 9.68 9.35
C VAL A 397 -26.37 9.75 8.62
N ALA A 398 -27.12 10.84 8.77
CA ALA A 398 -28.40 11.01 8.09
C ALA A 398 -28.28 10.95 6.56
N ALA A 399 -27.24 11.58 5.99
CA ALA A 399 -26.99 11.53 4.55
C ALA A 399 -26.70 10.10 4.06
N PHE A 400 -26.04 9.28 4.88
CA PHE A 400 -25.78 7.87 4.56
C PHE A 400 -26.85 6.91 5.11
N ASP A 401 -27.97 7.43 5.63
CA ASP A 401 -29.20 6.65 5.85
C ASP A 401 -30.13 6.72 4.62
N ASP A 402 -29.87 7.63 3.67
CA ASP A 402 -30.59 7.70 2.39
C ASP A 402 -30.16 6.56 1.43
N PRO A 403 -31.07 5.67 0.99
CA PRO A 403 -30.77 4.61 0.02
C PRO A 403 -30.06 5.09 -1.26
N ALA A 404 -30.30 6.33 -1.71
CA ALA A 404 -29.69 6.89 -2.92
C ALA A 404 -28.23 7.31 -2.74
N ARG A 405 -27.77 7.51 -1.49
CA ARG A 405 -26.40 7.93 -1.19
C ARG A 405 -25.40 6.84 -1.55
N ALA A 406 -24.40 7.20 -2.37
CA ALA A 406 -23.32 6.31 -2.75
C ALA A 406 -22.11 6.42 -1.80
N TYR A 407 -21.42 5.29 -1.60
CA TYR A 407 -20.09 5.24 -1.01
C TYR A 407 -19.04 5.46 -2.11
N ALA A 408 -19.00 6.67 -2.64
CA ALA A 408 -18.11 7.01 -3.75
C ALA A 408 -16.63 6.91 -3.36
N ALA A 409 -15.79 6.42 -4.27
CA ALA A 409 -14.34 6.43 -4.11
C ALA A 409 -13.79 7.84 -4.31
N ARG A 410 -12.97 8.32 -3.34
CA ARG A 410 -12.27 9.61 -3.39
C ARG A 410 -13.18 10.78 -3.87
N PRO A 411 -14.27 11.10 -3.14
CA PRO A 411 -15.23 12.12 -3.56
C PRO A 411 -14.59 13.48 -3.82
N ALA A 412 -13.60 13.88 -3.02
CA ALA A 412 -12.84 15.12 -3.19
C ALA A 412 -11.34 14.81 -3.34
N SER A 413 -10.77 15.06 -4.51
CA SER A 413 -9.37 14.73 -4.82
C SER A 413 -8.37 15.49 -3.96
N ALA A 414 -8.68 16.74 -3.60
CA ALA A 414 -7.88 17.63 -2.76
C ALA A 414 -7.73 17.15 -1.30
N TRP A 415 -8.63 16.28 -0.83
CA TRP A 415 -8.67 15.80 0.56
C TRP A 415 -8.58 14.28 0.68
N ALA A 416 -8.07 13.65 -0.37
CA ALA A 416 -7.88 12.22 -0.42
C ALA A 416 -6.99 11.73 0.74
N LEU A 417 -7.23 10.49 1.16
CA LEU A 417 -6.39 9.83 2.13
C LEU A 417 -4.95 9.76 1.61
N ALA A 418 -3.98 10.04 2.49
CA ALA A 418 -2.57 9.88 2.15
C ALA A 418 -2.20 8.41 1.88
N TYR A 419 -2.90 7.49 2.54
CA TYR A 419 -2.77 6.05 2.37
C TYR A 419 -4.15 5.40 2.30
N ASN A 420 -4.38 4.59 1.27
CA ASN A 420 -5.67 3.94 1.00
C ASN A 420 -5.47 2.48 0.59
N ASP A 421 -5.75 1.56 1.51
CA ASP A 421 -5.70 0.10 1.30
C ASP A 421 -6.53 -0.38 0.10
N TYR A 422 -7.55 0.39 -0.29
CA TYR A 422 -8.51 0.01 -1.31
C TYR A 422 -8.32 0.78 -2.63
N GLU A 423 -7.20 1.51 -2.82
CA GLU A 423 -6.92 2.23 -4.07
C GLU A 423 -6.99 1.31 -5.30
N HIS A 424 -6.36 0.14 -5.20
CA HIS A 424 -6.37 -0.87 -6.26
C HIS A 424 -7.78 -1.41 -6.50
N LEU A 425 -8.52 -1.72 -5.43
CA LEU A 425 -9.89 -2.23 -5.52
C LEU A 425 -10.83 -1.19 -6.15
N ALA A 426 -10.65 0.09 -5.81
CA ALA A 426 -11.38 1.20 -6.39
C ALA A 426 -10.92 1.56 -7.81
N ARG A 427 -9.87 0.92 -8.34
CA ARG A 427 -9.30 1.16 -9.68
C ARG A 427 -8.97 2.63 -9.93
N ILE A 428 -8.53 3.37 -8.90
CA ILE A 428 -8.39 4.84 -8.96
C ILE A 428 -7.53 5.28 -10.16
N ARG A 429 -6.45 4.56 -10.45
CA ARG A 429 -5.52 4.86 -11.55
C ARG A 429 -6.16 4.80 -12.94
N GLU A 430 -7.25 4.06 -13.08
CA GLU A 430 -7.91 3.85 -14.38
C GLU A 430 -8.91 4.95 -14.74
N TRP A 431 -9.40 5.71 -13.75
CA TRP A 431 -10.43 6.73 -13.98
C TRP A 431 -10.03 8.13 -13.48
N ALA A 432 -9.13 8.24 -12.51
CA ALA A 432 -8.73 9.53 -11.95
C ALA A 432 -7.95 10.41 -12.95
N LEU A 433 -7.24 9.81 -13.91
CA LEU A 433 -6.56 10.54 -14.99
C LEU A 433 -7.54 11.04 -16.05
N ALA A 434 -8.61 10.29 -16.32
CA ALA A 434 -9.64 10.67 -17.30
C ALA A 434 -10.57 11.78 -16.79
N GLU A 435 -10.70 11.93 -15.46
CA GLU A 435 -11.45 13.03 -14.84
C GLU A 435 -10.61 14.32 -14.68
N ALA A 436 -9.30 14.28 -14.96
CA ALA A 436 -8.40 15.43 -14.84
C ALA A 436 -8.27 16.22 -16.16
N ASP A 437 -8.80 15.70 -17.27
CA ASP A 437 -8.98 16.45 -18.52
C ASP A 437 -10.35 17.14 -18.48
N PRO A 438 -10.40 18.50 -18.46
CA PRO A 438 -11.63 19.28 -18.30
C PRO A 438 -12.60 19.20 -19.49
#